data_AF-A0A970PH18-F1
#
_entry.id   AF-A0A970PH18-F1
#
_cell.length_a   1.000
_cell.length_b   1.000
_cell.length_c   1.000
_cell.angle_alpha   90.00
_cell.angle_beta   90.00
_cell.angle_gamma   90.00
#
_symmetry.space_group_name_H-M   'P 1'
#
loop_
_entity.id
_entity.type
_entity.pdbx_description
1 polymer ?
#
loop_
_entity_poly.entity_id
_entity_poly.type
_entity_poly.pdbx_seq_one_letter_code
_entity_poly.pdbx_strand_id
1 'polypeptide(L)'
;MAQLTLIKKRLKHTKDFEYFRHVVIDEAQDFGVMIFCLLKILFPSCTYTIMGDVSQNIYYDAGMNSWDVMRNEIFNPDKDKFYILAKSYRNTIEISEYAGKILKKCSFETYEIQPIIRHGKNVTLTKANSEQEMVMAAVEMAKSIFENGYDTTAIICRTIEEARRVEGLLIPHIAVTQLPDNLEDMTFKNGIMVLPIHMTKGLEFDGVIIWNPDEYSYRSDDADAKLLYVAITRAMHELYIVYKGNLSKLLI
;
A
#
# COMPACT_ATOMS: atom_id res chain seq x y z
N MET A 1 0.30 -22.16 1.19
CA MET A 1 -0.74 -22.91 0.45
C MET A 1 -0.31 -23.44 -0.91
N ALA A 2 0.43 -22.69 -1.74
CA ALA A 2 0.80 -23.12 -3.10
C ALA A 2 1.54 -24.48 -3.15
N GLN A 3 2.52 -24.70 -2.26
CA GLN A 3 3.26 -25.95 -2.17
C GLN A 3 2.37 -27.16 -1.88
N LEU A 4 1.43 -27.03 -0.93
CA LEU A 4 0.47 -28.10 -0.61
C LEU A 4 -0.46 -28.41 -1.79
N THR A 5 -0.84 -27.37 -2.56
CA THR A 5 -1.66 -27.54 -3.76
C THR A 5 -0.89 -28.29 -4.86
N LEU A 6 0.40 -27.95 -5.06
CA LEU A 6 1.28 -28.68 -5.98
C LEU A 6 1.42 -30.16 -5.57
N ILE A 7 1.66 -30.42 -4.29
CA ILE A 7 1.75 -31.79 -3.74
C ILE A 7 0.44 -32.54 -4.00
N LYS A 8 -0.72 -31.95 -3.68
CA LYS A 8 -2.04 -32.55 -3.93
C LYS A 8 -2.24 -32.86 -5.42
N LYS A 9 -1.87 -31.94 -6.32
CA LYS A 9 -1.97 -32.13 -7.78
C LYS A 9 -1.16 -33.33 -8.24
N ARG A 10 0.09 -33.44 -7.78
CA ARG A 10 1.00 -34.55 -8.12
C ARG A 10 0.53 -35.88 -7.53
N LEU A 11 0.00 -35.90 -6.31
CA LEU A 11 -0.44 -37.13 -5.65
C LEU A 11 -1.79 -37.66 -6.15
N LYS A 12 -2.74 -36.77 -6.47
CA LYS A 12 -4.12 -37.18 -6.80
C LYS A 12 -4.42 -37.20 -8.30
N HIS A 13 -3.46 -36.88 -9.17
CA HIS A 13 -3.65 -36.77 -10.63
C HIS A 13 -4.99 -36.09 -11.00
N THR A 14 -5.32 -35.01 -10.29
CA THR A 14 -6.58 -34.30 -10.54
C THR A 14 -6.59 -33.76 -11.97
N LYS A 15 -7.74 -33.76 -12.64
CA LYS A 15 -7.87 -33.22 -14.01
C LYS A 15 -7.34 -31.78 -14.09
N ASP A 16 -6.78 -31.43 -15.24
CA ASP A 16 -6.41 -30.05 -15.55
C ASP A 16 -7.66 -29.18 -15.73
N PHE A 17 -7.50 -27.88 -15.49
CA PHE A 17 -8.56 -26.91 -15.66
C PHE A 17 -8.54 -26.39 -17.10
N GLU A 18 -8.95 -27.23 -18.04
CA GLU A 18 -8.86 -26.96 -19.49
C GLU A 18 -9.92 -25.98 -20.04
N TYR A 19 -10.93 -25.64 -19.23
CA TYR A 19 -12.02 -24.75 -19.63
C TYR A 19 -11.66 -23.27 -19.54
N PHE A 20 -10.66 -22.90 -18.73
CA PHE A 20 -10.19 -21.53 -18.69
C PHE A 20 -9.24 -21.27 -19.86
N ARG A 21 -9.36 -20.09 -20.47
CA ARG A 21 -8.50 -19.65 -21.59
C ARG A 21 -7.65 -18.43 -21.26
N HIS A 22 -8.07 -17.65 -20.26
CA HIS A 22 -7.40 -16.44 -19.87
C HIS A 22 -7.54 -16.22 -18.36
N VAL A 23 -6.45 -15.83 -17.71
CA VAL A 23 -6.41 -15.51 -16.27
C VAL A 23 -5.88 -14.09 -16.11
N VAL A 24 -6.66 -13.27 -15.40
CA VAL A 24 -6.23 -11.92 -14.98
C VAL A 24 -5.84 -11.99 -13.51
N ILE A 25 -4.66 -11.48 -13.19
CA ILE A 25 -4.12 -11.42 -11.83
C ILE A 25 -3.81 -9.96 -11.55
N ASP A 26 -4.54 -9.39 -10.60
CA ASP A 26 -4.30 -8.05 -10.08
C ASP A 26 -3.52 -8.13 -8.76
N GLU A 27 -2.85 -7.04 -8.38
CA GLU A 27 -1.99 -6.96 -7.20
C GLU A 27 -0.96 -8.10 -7.10
N ALA A 28 -0.44 -8.51 -8.26
CA ALA A 28 0.37 -9.72 -8.39
C ALA A 28 1.63 -9.71 -7.50
N GLN A 29 2.15 -8.54 -7.14
CA GLN A 29 3.30 -8.39 -6.25
C GLN A 29 3.09 -8.93 -4.83
N ASP A 30 1.85 -9.12 -4.36
CA ASP A 30 1.61 -9.69 -3.03
C ASP A 30 1.86 -11.20 -2.99
N PHE A 31 1.93 -11.84 -4.16
CA PHE A 31 2.13 -13.26 -4.28
C PHE A 31 3.59 -13.57 -4.57
N GLY A 32 4.14 -14.55 -3.85
CA GLY A 32 5.43 -15.12 -4.20
C GLY A 32 5.39 -15.83 -5.56
N VAL A 33 6.54 -15.80 -6.26
CA VAL A 33 6.74 -16.35 -7.62
C VAL A 33 6.16 -17.77 -7.79
N MET A 34 6.27 -18.61 -6.76
CA MET A 34 5.82 -20.00 -6.80
C MET A 34 4.33 -20.15 -7.14
N ILE A 35 3.48 -19.17 -6.81
CA ILE A 35 2.06 -19.21 -7.20
C ILE A 35 1.92 -19.21 -8.72
N PHE A 36 2.70 -18.39 -9.44
CA PHE A 36 2.64 -18.31 -10.89
C PHE A 36 3.18 -19.57 -11.58
N CYS A 37 4.23 -20.19 -11.04
CA CYS A 37 4.68 -21.51 -11.47
C CYS A 37 3.55 -22.54 -11.39
N LEU A 38 2.83 -22.55 -10.26
CA LEU A 38 1.72 -23.47 -10.05
C LEU A 38 0.57 -23.18 -11.02
N LEU A 39 0.23 -21.92 -11.28
CA LEU A 39 -0.81 -21.55 -12.24
C LEU A 39 -0.48 -22.08 -13.64
N LYS A 40 0.77 -21.94 -14.12
CA LYS A 40 1.18 -22.51 -15.41
C LYS A 40 1.03 -24.04 -15.48
N ILE A 41 1.26 -24.74 -14.36
CA ILE A 41 1.06 -26.19 -14.27
C ILE A 41 -0.43 -26.55 -14.29
N LEU A 42 -1.29 -25.78 -13.62
CA LEU A 42 -2.73 -26.06 -13.51
C LEU A 42 -3.53 -25.64 -14.75
N PHE A 43 -3.06 -24.62 -15.46
CA PHE A 43 -3.73 -24.01 -16.61
C PHE A 43 -2.76 -23.90 -17.81
N PRO A 44 -2.34 -25.03 -18.41
CA PRO A 44 -1.30 -25.05 -19.44
C PRO A 44 -1.71 -24.38 -20.75
N SER A 45 -3.01 -24.30 -21.04
CA SER A 45 -3.56 -23.66 -22.25
C SER A 45 -4.07 -22.23 -22.02
N CYS A 46 -3.86 -21.67 -20.82
CA CYS A 46 -4.28 -20.31 -20.51
C CYS A 46 -3.24 -19.27 -20.94
N THR A 47 -3.76 -18.10 -21.34
CA THR A 47 -3.00 -16.85 -21.41
C THR A 47 -3.15 -16.07 -20.09
N TYR A 48 -2.22 -15.16 -19.82
CA TYR A 48 -2.18 -14.42 -18.55
C TYR A 48 -2.09 -12.91 -18.80
N THR A 49 -2.82 -12.15 -18.00
CA THR A 49 -2.59 -10.73 -17.81
C THR A 49 -2.29 -10.49 -16.34
N ILE A 50 -1.06 -10.06 -16.05
CA ILE A 50 -0.54 -9.90 -14.70
C ILE A 50 -0.27 -8.41 -14.49
N MET A 51 -0.91 -7.84 -13.48
CA MET A 51 -0.84 -6.44 -13.14
C MET A 51 -0.39 -6.27 -11.69
N GLY A 52 0.36 -5.21 -11.42
CA GLY A 52 0.82 -4.91 -10.07
C GLY A 52 1.98 -3.92 -10.04
N ASP A 53 2.35 -3.51 -8.84
CA ASP A 53 3.47 -2.61 -8.57
C ASP A 53 4.32 -3.18 -7.42
N VAL A 54 5.53 -3.66 -7.73
CA VAL A 54 6.46 -4.24 -6.75
C VAL A 54 6.89 -3.25 -5.66
N SER A 55 6.73 -1.94 -5.89
CA SER A 55 6.98 -0.89 -4.89
C SER A 55 5.86 -0.85 -3.84
N GLN A 56 4.68 -1.36 -4.17
CA GLN A 56 3.51 -1.48 -3.27
C GLN A 56 3.39 -2.87 -2.61
N ASN A 57 4.46 -3.67 -2.63
CA ASN A 57 4.50 -4.92 -1.88
C ASN A 57 4.62 -4.62 -0.37
N ILE A 58 3.57 -4.94 0.40
CA ILE A 58 3.56 -4.82 1.87
C ILE A 58 4.07 -6.08 2.57
N TYR A 59 4.21 -7.19 1.84
CA TYR A 59 4.72 -8.48 2.32
C TYR A 59 6.13 -8.71 1.78
N TYR A 60 7.11 -7.93 2.27
CA TYR A 60 8.46 -7.90 1.72
C TYR A 60 9.12 -9.29 1.54
N ASP A 61 8.96 -10.18 2.51
CA ASP A 61 9.58 -11.51 2.51
C ASP A 61 8.80 -12.58 1.73
N ALA A 62 7.51 -12.35 1.47
CA ALA A 62 6.61 -13.36 0.89
C ALA A 62 6.11 -12.99 -0.53
N GLY A 63 6.02 -11.70 -0.82
CA GLY A 63 5.67 -11.15 -2.13
C GLY A 63 6.86 -10.99 -3.05
N MET A 64 6.65 -10.27 -4.16
CA MET A 64 7.68 -9.96 -5.14
C MET A 64 8.21 -8.55 -4.98
N ASN A 65 9.53 -8.43 -5.02
CA ASN A 65 10.24 -7.16 -4.97
C ASN A 65 10.82 -6.73 -6.33
N SER A 66 10.80 -7.63 -7.32
CA SER A 66 11.16 -7.37 -8.71
C SER A 66 10.32 -8.27 -9.64
N TRP A 67 10.11 -7.80 -10.87
CA TRP A 67 9.48 -8.58 -11.94
C TRP A 67 10.48 -9.50 -12.68
N ASP A 68 11.78 -9.46 -12.39
CA ASP A 68 12.80 -10.15 -13.19
C ASP A 68 12.62 -11.66 -13.24
N VAL A 69 12.40 -12.29 -12.09
CA VAL A 69 12.15 -13.74 -12.02
C VAL A 69 10.90 -14.09 -12.83
N MET A 70 9.85 -13.27 -12.71
CA MET A 70 8.62 -13.46 -13.49
C MET A 70 8.90 -13.36 -15.00
N ARG A 71 9.65 -12.34 -15.43
CA ARG A 71 9.94 -12.08 -16.84
C ARG A 71 10.87 -13.13 -17.45
N ASN A 72 11.92 -13.51 -16.75
CA ASN A 72 13.04 -14.26 -17.31
C ASN A 72 12.98 -15.76 -17.00
N GLU A 73 12.35 -16.17 -15.90
CA GLU A 73 12.32 -17.58 -15.47
C GLU A 73 10.93 -18.21 -15.59
N ILE A 74 9.87 -17.46 -15.25
CA ILE A 74 8.50 -18.00 -15.25
C ILE A 74 7.84 -17.84 -16.62
N PHE A 75 7.91 -16.65 -17.20
CA PHE A 75 7.40 -16.32 -18.52
C PHE A 75 8.54 -16.27 -19.54
N ASN A 76 8.20 -16.27 -20.82
CA ASN A 76 9.17 -16.30 -21.91
C ASN A 76 9.28 -14.88 -22.52
N PRO A 77 10.41 -14.18 -22.36
CA PRO A 77 10.60 -12.82 -22.89
C PRO A 77 10.40 -12.68 -24.40
N ASP A 78 10.62 -13.74 -25.18
CA ASP A 78 10.48 -13.72 -26.64
C ASP A 78 9.02 -13.83 -27.10
N LYS A 79 8.13 -14.32 -26.22
CA LYS A 79 6.71 -14.56 -26.51
C LYS A 79 5.78 -13.64 -25.73
N ASP A 80 6.16 -13.33 -24.50
CA ASP A 80 5.37 -12.56 -23.56
C ASP A 80 5.82 -11.10 -23.56
N LYS A 81 4.88 -10.19 -23.29
CA LYS A 81 5.12 -8.74 -23.36
C LYS A 81 5.05 -8.13 -21.97
N PHE A 82 6.03 -7.28 -21.68
CA PHE A 82 6.07 -6.50 -20.44
C PHE A 82 5.94 -5.02 -20.78
N TYR A 83 4.99 -4.36 -20.14
CA TYR A 83 4.71 -2.94 -20.33
C TYR A 83 4.71 -2.23 -18.98
N ILE A 84 5.30 -1.04 -18.94
CA ILE A 84 5.28 -0.17 -17.76
C ILE A 84 4.32 0.98 -18.03
N LEU A 85 3.33 1.14 -17.15
CA LEU A 85 2.43 2.30 -17.15
C LEU A 85 2.97 3.34 -16.19
N ALA A 86 3.89 4.18 -16.66
CA ALA A 86 4.56 5.17 -15.81
C ALA A 86 3.67 6.36 -15.41
N LYS A 87 2.59 6.62 -16.14
CA LYS A 87 1.73 7.79 -15.93
C LYS A 87 0.76 7.58 -14.77
N SER A 88 0.90 8.35 -13.69
CA SER A 88 -0.04 8.35 -12.56
C SER A 88 -0.98 9.56 -12.63
N TYR A 89 -2.28 9.28 -12.50
CA TYR A 89 -3.35 10.27 -12.38
C TYR A 89 -3.95 10.31 -10.97
N ARG A 90 -3.45 9.45 -10.06
CA ARG A 90 -4.06 9.18 -8.75
C ARG A 90 -3.75 10.27 -7.75
N ASN A 91 -2.46 10.54 -7.56
CA ASN A 91 -1.96 11.44 -6.53
C ASN A 91 -1.56 12.79 -7.15
N THR A 92 -1.49 13.83 -6.32
CA THR A 92 -0.87 15.10 -6.73
C THR A 92 0.62 14.92 -7.01
N ILE A 93 1.21 15.89 -7.73
CA ILE A 93 2.65 15.91 -7.98
C ILE A 93 3.42 15.92 -6.66
N GLU A 94 2.99 16.74 -5.70
CA GLU A 94 3.67 16.92 -4.41
C GLU A 94 3.74 15.62 -3.61
N ILE A 95 2.64 14.84 -3.60
CA ILE A 95 2.57 13.54 -2.93
C ILE A 95 3.42 12.51 -3.68
N SER A 96 3.34 12.47 -5.01
CA SER A 96 4.09 11.53 -5.84
C SER A 96 5.60 11.73 -5.72
N GLU A 97 6.06 12.98 -5.76
CA GLU A 97 7.47 13.33 -5.59
C GLU A 97 7.97 13.01 -4.18
N TYR A 98 7.15 13.26 -3.16
CA TYR A 98 7.50 12.91 -1.79
C TYR A 98 7.63 11.38 -1.60
N ALA A 99 6.69 10.61 -2.14
CA ALA A 99 6.77 9.15 -2.16
C ALA A 99 8.01 8.64 -2.93
N GLY A 100 8.31 9.25 -4.09
CA GLY A 100 9.47 8.90 -4.91
C GLY A 100 10.81 9.14 -4.20
N LYS A 101 10.93 10.17 -3.35
CA LYS A 101 12.13 10.41 -2.53
C LYS A 101 12.42 9.27 -1.54
N ILE A 102 11.38 8.62 -1.03
CA ILE A 102 11.52 7.48 -0.11
C ILE A 102 12.07 6.28 -0.88
N LEU A 103 11.48 5.97 -2.04
CA LEU A 103 11.94 4.88 -2.89
C LEU A 103 13.37 5.06 -3.40
N LYS A 104 13.81 6.30 -3.66
CA LYS A 104 15.21 6.59 -4.06
C LYS A 104 16.25 6.25 -3.00
N LYS A 105 15.85 6.06 -1.74
CA LYS A 105 16.74 5.64 -0.65
C LYS A 105 16.87 4.13 -0.55
N CYS A 106 16.09 3.39 -1.32
CA CYS A 106 16.06 1.93 -1.28
C CYS A 106 17.11 1.32 -2.22
N SER A 107 17.44 0.04 -1.96
CA SER A 107 18.44 -0.69 -2.73
C SER A 107 17.90 -1.40 -3.98
N PHE A 108 16.58 -1.47 -4.15
CA PHE A 108 15.91 -2.21 -5.23
C PHE A 108 15.58 -1.34 -6.44
N GLU A 109 15.43 -1.98 -7.62
CA GLU A 109 14.97 -1.31 -8.83
C GLU A 109 13.55 -0.76 -8.64
N THR A 110 13.42 0.55 -8.83
CA THR A 110 12.14 1.24 -8.78
C THR A 110 11.77 1.69 -10.17
N TYR A 111 10.48 1.62 -10.48
CA TYR A 111 9.96 2.13 -11.74
C TYR A 111 9.57 3.59 -11.53
N GLU A 112 10.23 4.51 -12.22
CA GLU A 112 9.93 5.93 -12.08
C GLU A 112 8.50 6.23 -12.54
N ILE A 113 7.72 6.81 -11.64
CA ILE A 113 6.37 7.28 -11.92
C ILE A 113 6.45 8.72 -12.45
N GLN A 114 5.74 8.97 -13.53
CA GLN A 114 5.53 10.29 -14.10
C GLN A 114 4.15 10.79 -13.66
N PRO A 115 4.06 11.63 -12.61
CA PRO A 115 2.80 12.22 -12.22
C PRO A 115 2.33 13.17 -13.34
N ILE A 116 1.06 13.07 -13.70
CA ILE A 116 0.44 14.00 -14.64
C ILE A 116 0.00 15.25 -13.88
N ILE A 117 0.04 16.40 -14.57
CA ILE A 117 -0.03 17.74 -13.99
C ILE A 117 -1.33 17.98 -13.23
N ARG A 118 -1.32 17.59 -11.95
CA ARG A 118 -2.31 17.92 -10.93
C ARG A 118 -1.55 18.36 -9.69
N HIS A 119 -1.41 19.66 -9.54
CA HIS A 119 -0.84 20.26 -8.34
C HIS A 119 -1.89 20.33 -7.23
N GLY A 120 -1.43 20.17 -5.99
CA GLY A 120 -2.25 20.33 -4.80
C GLY A 120 -1.47 20.98 -3.66
N LYS A 121 -1.84 20.64 -2.42
CA LYS A 121 -1.15 21.12 -1.23
C LYS A 121 0.18 20.39 -1.05
N ASN A 122 1.20 21.09 -0.56
CA ASN A 122 2.45 20.46 -0.17
C ASN A 122 2.24 19.49 1.00
N VAL A 123 3.03 18.41 1.02
CA VAL A 123 3.09 17.48 2.15
C VAL A 123 3.49 18.23 3.42
N THR A 124 2.69 18.10 4.47
CA THR A 124 2.88 18.85 5.72
C THR A 124 3.42 17.93 6.81
N LEU A 125 4.56 18.29 7.38
CA LEU A 125 5.20 17.60 8.50
C LEU A 125 4.98 18.41 9.78
N THR A 126 4.34 17.82 10.78
CA THR A 126 4.02 18.48 12.06
C THR A 126 4.64 17.72 13.22
N LYS A 127 5.63 18.35 13.86
CA LYS A 127 6.24 17.85 15.10
C LYS A 127 5.43 18.30 16.30
N ALA A 128 5.07 17.35 17.15
CA ALA A 128 4.39 17.57 18.43
C ALA A 128 5.31 17.22 19.61
N ASN A 129 5.09 17.87 20.76
CA ASN A 129 5.86 17.59 21.99
C ASN A 129 5.20 16.50 22.85
N SER A 130 3.89 16.32 22.69
CA SER A 130 3.09 15.36 23.44
C SER A 130 2.16 14.58 22.51
N GLU A 131 1.66 13.44 22.99
CA GLU A 131 0.67 12.68 22.23
C GLU A 131 -0.66 13.43 22.13
N GLN A 132 -1.02 14.17 23.18
CA GLN A 132 -2.18 15.05 23.17
C GLN A 132 -2.08 16.12 22.08
N GLU A 133 -0.90 16.72 21.89
CA GLU A 133 -0.65 17.63 20.76
C GLU A 133 -0.78 16.94 19.41
N MET A 134 -0.33 15.68 19.28
CA MET A 134 -0.52 14.91 18.03
C MET A 134 -2.00 14.67 17.73
N VAL A 135 -2.78 14.32 18.75
CA VAL A 135 -4.24 14.12 18.62
C VAL A 135 -4.89 15.42 18.14
N MET A 136 -4.60 16.55 18.80
CA MET A 136 -5.18 17.83 18.42
C MET A 136 -4.78 18.26 17.01
N ALA A 137 -3.51 18.06 16.63
CA ALA A 137 -3.04 18.35 15.28
C ALA A 137 -3.73 17.46 14.23
N ALA A 138 -3.88 16.16 14.49
CA ALA A 138 -4.59 15.25 13.60
C ALA A 138 -6.07 15.61 13.44
N VAL A 139 -6.73 16.04 14.52
CA VAL A 139 -8.12 16.53 14.48
C VAL A 139 -8.25 17.79 13.64
N GLU A 140 -7.32 18.74 13.77
CA GLU A 140 -7.30 19.97 12.98
C GLU A 140 -7.06 19.69 11.49
N MET A 141 -6.10 18.84 11.17
CA MET A 141 -5.82 18.40 9.79
C MET A 141 -7.03 17.69 9.17
N ALA A 142 -7.64 16.76 9.91
CA ALA A 142 -8.82 16.06 9.45
C ALA A 142 -9.95 17.05 9.15
N LYS A 143 -10.25 17.99 10.06
CA LYS A 143 -11.26 19.04 9.81
C LYS A 143 -10.93 19.89 8.58
N SER A 144 -9.68 20.30 8.43
CA SER A 144 -9.23 21.09 7.28
C SER A 144 -9.46 20.35 5.95
N ILE A 145 -9.27 19.02 5.92
CA ILE A 145 -9.54 18.21 4.72
C ILE A 145 -11.03 18.30 4.34
N PHE A 146 -11.95 18.15 5.30
CA PHE A 146 -13.40 18.28 5.05
C PHE A 146 -13.81 19.71 4.68
N GLU A 147 -13.21 20.73 5.30
CA GLU A 147 -13.45 22.14 4.96
C GLU A 147 -13.04 22.47 3.52
N ASN A 148 -12.05 21.75 2.97
CA ASN A 148 -11.64 21.85 1.57
C ASN A 148 -12.56 21.08 0.60
N GLY A 149 -13.65 20.48 1.10
CA GLY A 149 -14.67 19.82 0.29
C GLY A 149 -14.38 18.35 -0.02
N TYR A 150 -13.50 17.72 0.74
CA TYR A 150 -13.20 16.29 0.60
C TYR A 150 -14.03 15.43 1.57
N ASP A 151 -14.28 14.17 1.20
CA ASP A 151 -15.22 13.29 1.91
C ASP A 151 -14.54 12.19 2.72
N THR A 152 -13.29 11.87 2.40
CA THR A 152 -12.59 10.71 2.96
C THR A 152 -11.24 11.07 3.56
N THR A 153 -11.03 10.71 4.83
CA THR A 153 -9.75 10.90 5.52
C THR A 153 -9.31 9.62 6.22
N ALA A 154 -8.08 9.17 5.96
CA ALA A 154 -7.49 8.07 6.71
C ALA A 154 -6.36 8.55 7.61
N ILE A 155 -6.40 8.10 8.86
CA ILE A 155 -5.30 8.21 9.81
C ILE A 155 -4.61 6.84 9.83
N ILE A 156 -3.41 6.77 9.27
CA ILE A 156 -2.70 5.50 9.05
C ILE A 156 -1.69 5.29 10.18
N CYS A 157 -1.84 4.18 10.88
CA CYS A 157 -0.97 3.71 11.95
C CYS A 157 -0.12 2.51 11.49
N ARG A 158 0.98 2.22 12.20
CA ARG A 158 1.87 1.10 11.86
C ARG A 158 1.20 -0.25 12.09
N THR A 159 0.54 -0.40 13.24
CA THR A 159 -0.07 -1.66 13.69
C THR A 159 -1.53 -1.49 14.07
N ILE A 160 -2.24 -2.61 14.24
CA ILE A 160 -3.66 -2.59 14.61
C ILE A 160 -3.87 -2.15 16.06
N GLU A 161 -2.93 -2.49 16.95
CA GLU A 161 -2.94 -2.05 18.34
C GLU A 161 -2.78 -0.53 18.42
N GLU A 162 -1.90 0.03 17.59
CA GLU A 162 -1.74 1.49 17.48
C GLU A 162 -3.00 2.13 16.91
N ALA A 163 -3.58 1.57 15.84
CA ALA A 163 -4.81 2.10 15.24
C ALA A 163 -5.97 2.15 16.24
N ARG A 164 -6.24 1.07 16.98
CA ARG A 164 -7.30 1.03 18.01
C ARG A 164 -7.06 2.02 19.14
N ARG A 165 -5.80 2.20 19.53
CA ARG A 165 -5.42 3.16 20.57
C ARG A 165 -5.64 4.60 20.10
N VAL A 166 -5.20 4.93 18.89
CA VAL A 166 -5.35 6.27 18.29
C VAL A 166 -6.82 6.59 18.05
N GLU A 167 -7.61 5.62 17.59
CA GLU A 167 -9.07 5.73 17.48
C GLU A 167 -9.70 6.12 18.83
N GLY A 168 -9.37 5.40 19.90
CA GLY A 168 -9.87 5.71 21.25
C GLY A 168 -9.50 7.10 21.74
N LEU A 169 -8.33 7.63 21.34
CA LEU A 169 -7.90 8.98 21.66
C LEU A 169 -8.61 10.06 20.82
N LEU A 170 -9.04 9.73 19.60
CA LEU A 170 -9.66 10.68 18.67
C LEU A 170 -11.18 10.80 18.85
N ILE A 171 -11.86 9.71 19.22
CA ILE A 171 -13.32 9.68 19.43
C ILE A 171 -13.85 10.84 20.29
N PRO A 172 -13.20 11.26 21.39
CA PRO A 172 -13.66 12.39 22.19
C PRO A 172 -13.63 13.75 21.47
N HIS A 173 -12.86 13.87 20.39
CA HIS A 173 -12.58 15.14 19.71
C HIS A 173 -13.18 15.21 18.30
N ILE A 174 -13.40 14.07 17.64
CA ILE A 174 -13.92 14.00 16.28
C ILE A 174 -14.65 12.68 16.02
N ALA A 175 -15.65 12.70 15.13
CA ALA A 175 -16.37 11.50 14.74
C ALA A 175 -15.48 10.62 13.84
N VAL A 176 -15.16 9.42 14.33
CA VAL A 176 -14.36 8.42 13.63
C VAL A 176 -15.23 7.18 13.36
N THR A 177 -15.12 6.62 12.16
CA THR A 177 -15.72 5.33 11.83
C THR A 177 -14.95 4.24 12.55
N GLN A 178 -15.64 3.52 13.44
CA GLN A 178 -15.00 2.49 14.26
C GLN A 178 -14.52 1.31 13.43
N LEU A 179 -13.32 0.83 13.74
CA LEU A 179 -12.81 -0.44 13.24
C LEU A 179 -13.71 -1.59 13.73
N PRO A 180 -14.21 -2.46 12.85
CA PRO A 180 -14.94 -3.65 13.28
C PRO A 180 -14.01 -4.63 14.03
N ASP A 181 -14.59 -5.45 14.90
CA ASP A 181 -13.86 -6.50 15.62
C ASP A 181 -13.26 -7.53 14.65
N ASN A 182 -14.01 -7.83 13.59
CA ASN A 182 -13.55 -8.65 12.47
C ASN A 182 -13.24 -7.76 11.26
N LEU A 183 -12.00 -7.81 10.80
CA LEU A 183 -11.47 -6.92 9.76
C LEU A 183 -12.09 -7.18 8.39
N GLU A 184 -12.65 -8.37 8.16
CA GLU A 184 -13.37 -8.72 6.93
C GLU A 184 -14.73 -7.99 6.81
N ASP A 185 -15.29 -7.52 7.93
CA ASP A 185 -16.59 -6.83 7.98
C ASP A 185 -16.46 -5.31 7.76
N MET A 186 -15.26 -4.85 7.41
CA MET A 186 -14.98 -3.43 7.22
C MET A 186 -15.76 -2.88 6.03
N THR A 187 -16.60 -1.88 6.30
CA THR A 187 -17.34 -1.14 5.27
C THR A 187 -16.76 0.26 5.13
N PHE A 188 -16.32 0.59 3.91
CA PHE A 188 -15.82 1.92 3.59
C PHE A 188 -16.98 2.90 3.54
N LYS A 189 -16.82 3.98 4.30
CA LYS A 189 -17.81 5.05 4.43
C LYS A 189 -17.09 6.39 4.39
N ASN A 190 -17.79 7.41 3.92
CA ASN A 190 -17.33 8.79 4.02
C ASN A 190 -17.08 9.13 5.49
N GLY A 191 -16.08 9.98 5.73
CA GLY A 191 -15.65 10.37 7.08
C GLY A 191 -14.20 9.99 7.37
N ILE A 192 -13.90 9.90 8.66
CA ILE A 192 -12.55 9.67 9.18
C ILE A 192 -12.44 8.21 9.59
N MET A 193 -11.35 7.56 9.16
CA MET A 193 -11.03 6.18 9.52
C MET A 193 -9.64 6.12 10.12
N VAL A 194 -9.44 5.32 11.16
CA VAL A 194 -8.11 5.07 11.74
C VAL A 194 -7.73 3.63 11.41
N LEU A 195 -6.71 3.43 10.58
CA LEU A 195 -6.41 2.14 9.96
C LEU A 195 -4.95 1.73 10.17
N PRO A 196 -4.68 0.44 10.42
CA PRO A 196 -3.33 -0.06 10.30
C PRO A 196 -2.93 -0.14 8.82
N ILE A 197 -1.65 0.09 8.53
CA ILE A 197 -1.11 0.18 7.16
C ILE A 197 -1.51 -0.98 6.22
N HIS A 198 -1.51 -2.22 6.71
CA HIS A 198 -1.83 -3.39 5.88
C HIS A 198 -3.28 -3.41 5.38
N MET A 199 -4.20 -2.72 6.06
CA MET A 199 -5.60 -2.61 5.67
C MET A 199 -5.86 -1.47 4.69
N THR A 200 -4.87 -0.60 4.49
CA THR A 200 -5.00 0.54 3.56
C THR A 200 -4.85 0.13 2.10
N LYS A 201 -4.37 -1.10 1.86
CA LYS A 201 -4.14 -1.61 0.51
C LYS A 201 -5.45 -1.76 -0.26
N GLY A 202 -5.45 -1.33 -1.52
CA GLY A 202 -6.64 -1.30 -2.37
C GLY A 202 -7.61 -0.16 -2.06
N LEU A 203 -7.29 0.69 -1.08
CA LEU A 203 -8.10 1.85 -0.71
C LEU A 203 -7.45 3.15 -1.16
N GLU A 204 -8.27 4.18 -1.30
CA GLU A 204 -7.87 5.52 -1.67
C GLU A 204 -8.66 6.50 -0.81
N PHE A 205 -7.99 7.56 -0.35
CA PHE A 205 -8.57 8.59 0.50
C PHE A 205 -8.19 9.97 -0.06
N ASP A 206 -9.11 10.92 0.02
CA ASP A 206 -8.85 12.30 -0.38
C ASP A 206 -7.69 12.88 0.45
N GLY A 207 -7.73 12.66 1.76
CA GLY A 207 -6.70 13.05 2.71
C GLY A 207 -6.14 11.88 3.52
N VAL A 208 -4.83 11.92 3.78
CA VAL A 208 -4.17 10.94 4.66
C VAL A 208 -3.33 11.66 5.71
N ILE A 209 -3.39 11.15 6.94
CA ILE A 209 -2.55 11.55 8.06
C ILE A 209 -1.75 10.32 8.51
N ILE A 210 -0.42 10.34 8.32
CA ILE A 210 0.45 9.27 8.82
C ILE A 210 0.78 9.55 10.28
N TRP A 211 0.41 8.62 11.14
CA TRP A 211 0.56 8.73 12.58
C TRP A 211 1.93 8.23 13.03
N ASN A 212 2.67 9.10 13.71
CA ASN A 212 3.95 8.85 14.38
C ASN A 212 4.95 7.94 13.62
N PRO A 213 5.35 8.25 12.37
CA PRO A 213 6.34 7.42 11.67
C PRO A 213 7.77 7.70 12.18
N ASP A 214 8.05 7.26 13.40
CA ASP A 214 9.34 7.43 14.06
C ASP A 214 10.41 6.44 13.58
N GLU A 215 11.66 6.70 13.96
CA GLU A 215 12.82 5.90 13.55
C GLU A 215 12.83 4.47 14.11
N TYR A 216 12.03 4.18 15.14
CA TYR A 216 11.93 2.85 15.75
C TYR A 216 10.90 1.99 15.03
N SER A 217 9.75 2.59 14.69
CA SER A 217 8.62 1.94 14.02
C SER A 217 8.84 1.79 12.51
N TYR A 218 9.64 2.70 11.94
CA TYR A 218 10.07 2.68 10.55
C TYR A 218 11.59 2.84 10.45
N ARG A 219 12.28 1.71 10.42
CA ARG A 219 13.73 1.64 10.29
C ARG A 219 14.12 2.03 8.87
N SER A 220 15.39 2.42 8.68
CA SER A 220 15.91 2.78 7.35
C SER A 220 16.26 1.52 6.54
N ASP A 221 15.26 0.67 6.29
CA ASP A 221 15.36 -0.52 5.46
C ASP A 221 14.29 -0.52 4.35
N ASP A 222 14.47 -1.41 3.37
CA ASP A 222 13.62 -1.46 2.17
C ASP A 222 12.17 -1.88 2.49
N ALA A 223 11.95 -2.67 3.53
CA ALA A 223 10.61 -3.13 3.90
C ALA A 223 9.79 -1.97 4.49
N ASP A 224 10.37 -1.23 5.44
CA ASP A 224 9.71 -0.08 6.06
C ASP A 224 9.56 1.09 5.07
N ALA A 225 10.47 1.23 4.10
CA ALA A 225 10.33 2.19 3.01
C ALA A 225 9.16 1.89 2.07
N LYS A 226 8.95 0.61 1.68
CA LYS A 226 7.77 0.21 0.90
C LYS A 226 6.47 0.44 1.66
N LEU A 227 6.48 0.19 2.96
CA LEU A 227 5.33 0.45 3.80
C LEU A 227 4.98 1.95 3.81
N LEU A 228 5.94 2.83 4.08
CA LEU A 228 5.70 4.28 4.00
C LEU A 228 5.25 4.71 2.61
N TYR A 229 5.85 4.16 1.55
CA TYR A 229 5.43 4.42 0.18
C TYR A 229 3.96 4.05 -0.06
N VAL A 230 3.52 2.88 0.40
CA VAL A 230 2.12 2.46 0.30
C VAL A 230 1.21 3.41 1.05
N ALA A 231 1.52 3.74 2.31
CA ALA A 231 0.72 4.66 3.13
C ALA A 231 0.57 6.04 2.48
N ILE A 232 1.67 6.60 1.97
CA ILE A 232 1.70 7.91 1.30
C ILE A 232 0.87 7.90 0.02
N THR A 233 1.00 6.86 -0.79
CA THR A 233 0.29 6.77 -2.08
C THR A 233 -1.21 6.49 -1.94
N ARG A 234 -1.72 6.25 -0.73
CA ARG A 234 -3.18 6.23 -0.47
C ARG A 234 -3.82 7.61 -0.52
N ALA A 235 -3.02 8.68 -0.40
CA ALA A 235 -3.48 10.05 -0.35
C ALA A 235 -3.69 10.64 -1.75
N MET A 236 -4.93 10.97 -2.13
CA MET A 236 -5.20 11.52 -3.45
C MET A 236 -4.91 13.03 -3.54
N HIS A 237 -5.20 13.80 -2.48
CA HIS A 237 -5.19 15.28 -2.54
C HIS A 237 -4.32 15.91 -1.45
N GLU A 238 -4.40 15.42 -0.22
CA GLU A 238 -3.67 16.00 0.90
C GLU A 238 -2.96 14.92 1.73
N LEU A 239 -1.70 15.19 2.09
CA LEU A 239 -0.91 14.32 2.93
C LEU A 239 -0.32 15.11 4.10
N TYR A 240 -0.58 14.59 5.29
CA TYR A 240 -0.06 15.09 6.54
C TYR A 240 0.72 14.00 7.26
N ILE A 241 1.76 14.40 7.98
CA ILE A 241 2.56 13.51 8.82
C ILE A 241 2.68 14.18 10.18
N VAL A 242 2.13 13.53 11.20
CA VAL A 242 2.21 14.02 12.59
C VAL A 242 3.10 13.09 13.38
N TYR A 243 4.08 13.64 14.10
CA TYR A 243 5.08 12.83 14.81
C TYR A 243 5.55 13.49 16.09
N LYS A 244 6.05 12.66 17.02
CA LYS A 244 6.74 13.10 18.23
C LYS A 244 8.17 12.57 18.23
N GLY A 245 9.09 13.33 18.82
CA GLY A 245 10.49 12.90 18.93
C GLY A 245 11.22 12.95 17.58
N ASN A 246 11.83 11.83 17.19
CA ASN A 246 12.65 11.70 15.98
C ASN A 246 11.85 11.03 14.86
N LEU A 247 11.71 11.72 13.73
CA LEU A 247 11.09 11.19 12.52
C LEU A 247 12.01 10.15 11.87
N SER A 248 11.42 9.14 11.22
CA SER A 248 12.18 8.19 10.40
C SER A 248 13.01 8.92 9.34
N LYS A 249 14.28 8.52 9.19
CA LYS A 249 15.20 9.06 8.18
C LYS A 249 14.73 8.81 6.75
N LEU A 250 13.79 7.88 6.55
CA LEU A 250 13.16 7.66 5.25
C LEU A 250 12.36 8.89 4.79
N LEU A 251 11.80 9.66 5.73
CA LEU A 251 10.93 10.82 5.47
C LEU A 251 11.66 12.17 5.43
N ILE A 252 12.98 12.20 5.69
CA ILE A 252 13.81 13.41 5.78
C ILE A 252 14.65 13.63 4.52
#